data_AF-A0A533VS61-F1
#
_entry.id   AF-A0A533VS61-F1
#
_cell.length_a   1.000
_cell.length_b   1.000
_cell.length_c   1.000
_cell.angle_alpha   90.00
_cell.angle_beta   90.00
_cell.angle_gamma   90.00
#
_symmetry.space_group_name_H-M   'P 1'
#
loop_
_entity.id
_entity.type
_entity.pdbx_description
1 polymer ?
#
loop_
_entity_poly.entity_id
_entity_poly.type
_entity_poly.pdbx_seq_one_letter_code
_entity_poly.pdbx_strand_id
1 'polypeptide(L)'
;MFSIYKVKLLMKEKYENIIILTTALLLVQAGFAFAQENSSCPSHSVCVHPGDHLKYQIQMGVVKSSQTYMFGDMIDDENIKVLEQSSIDQNATENSTLILNVKTGFIHGEQKNSTTVPFLSILPTPIAYNTTSTAVTTELEDFKGFKRTALVTTQTDANGSFNVQYDKQTGVLLNEHFVGIATILGKPVMVESSNNLVETNIINSDFTEAESSTSDISIPNWIKNNAKWWSEGSIDDSEFVKGIQYLISSGVMQVPHDSFPSGTSQQIPSWIKSNAGWWSEGKISDQDFLAGIQYLINAGIVKV
;
A
#
# COMPACT_ATOMS: atom_id res chain seq x y z
N MET A 1 -5.01 26.63 -0.51
CA MET A 1 -6.45 26.23 -0.63
C MET A 1 -6.93 26.18 -2.09
N PHE A 2 -6.17 25.54 -2.98
CA PHE A 2 -6.60 25.15 -4.33
C PHE A 2 -6.29 23.66 -4.44
N SER A 3 -7.12 22.87 -3.75
CA SER A 3 -6.99 21.42 -3.76
C SER A 3 -7.64 20.88 -5.04
N ILE A 4 -6.98 19.88 -5.62
CA ILE A 4 -7.24 19.14 -6.86
C ILE A 4 -8.68 18.59 -6.97
N TYR A 5 -9.47 18.68 -5.89
CA TYR A 5 -10.89 18.36 -5.83
C TYR A 5 -11.82 19.16 -6.76
N LYS A 6 -11.45 20.37 -7.21
CA LYS A 6 -12.39 21.23 -7.98
C LYS A 6 -12.60 20.82 -9.45
N VAL A 7 -11.78 19.95 -10.02
CA VAL A 7 -11.90 19.54 -11.44
C VAL A 7 -12.69 18.23 -11.61
N LYS A 8 -12.89 17.44 -10.55
CA LYS A 8 -13.66 16.18 -10.63
C LYS A 8 -15.17 16.32 -10.37
N LEU A 9 -15.66 17.54 -10.12
CA LEU A 9 -17.08 17.79 -9.77
C LEU A 9 -18.02 18.02 -10.97
N LEU A 10 -17.56 17.88 -12.22
CA LEU A 10 -18.38 18.15 -13.42
C LEU A 10 -18.86 16.91 -14.18
N MET A 11 -18.70 15.70 -13.63
CA MET A 11 -19.10 14.45 -14.30
C MET A 11 -19.95 13.56 -13.39
N LYS A 12 -21.01 14.12 -12.79
CA LYS A 12 -21.95 13.35 -11.95
C LYS A 12 -23.40 13.73 -12.22
N GLU A 13 -23.88 13.50 -13.44
CA GLU A 13 -25.31 13.42 -13.73
C GLU A 13 -25.61 12.31 -14.73
N LYS A 14 -25.88 11.10 -14.22
CA LYS A 14 -27.07 10.28 -14.58
C LYS A 14 -26.88 8.82 -14.12
N TYR A 15 -28.02 8.24 -13.74
CA TYR A 15 -28.32 6.85 -13.41
C TYR A 15 -28.33 6.47 -11.92
N GLU A 16 -29.49 6.68 -11.31
CA GLU A 16 -30.04 5.81 -10.27
C GLU A 16 -31.08 4.87 -10.90
N ASN A 17 -31.08 3.57 -10.53
CA ASN A 17 -32.27 2.83 -10.09
C ASN A 17 -32.01 1.34 -9.75
N ILE A 18 -32.21 1.02 -8.46
CA ILE A 18 -32.97 -0.10 -7.80
C ILE A 18 -32.72 -1.57 -8.20
N ILE A 19 -32.33 -2.40 -7.20
CA ILE A 19 -32.65 -3.85 -7.11
C ILE A 19 -33.05 -4.20 -5.66
N ILE A 20 -34.16 -4.93 -5.49
CA ILE A 20 -34.70 -5.44 -4.21
C ILE A 20 -34.34 -6.91 -4.01
N LEU A 21 -34.09 -7.25 -2.73
CA LEU A 21 -33.80 -8.55 -2.11
C LEU A 21 -34.68 -9.74 -2.53
N THR A 22 -34.05 -10.92 -2.56
CA THR A 22 -34.64 -12.17 -2.03
C THR A 22 -33.59 -12.99 -1.25
N THR A 23 -34.01 -13.51 -0.11
CA THR A 23 -33.26 -14.35 0.84
C THR A 23 -33.42 -15.84 0.52
N ALA A 24 -32.38 -16.64 0.77
CA ALA A 24 -32.52 -18.07 1.09
C ALA A 24 -31.33 -18.55 1.95
N LEU A 25 -31.64 -18.87 3.21
CA LEU A 25 -30.78 -19.51 4.19
C LEU A 25 -30.80 -21.02 3.92
N LEU A 26 -29.63 -21.69 3.86
CA LEU A 26 -29.51 -23.14 4.07
C LEU A 26 -28.16 -23.46 4.73
N LEU A 27 -28.26 -23.91 5.99
CA LEU A 27 -27.19 -24.50 6.79
C LEU A 27 -26.89 -25.91 6.29
N VAL A 28 -25.60 -26.25 6.12
CA VAL A 28 -25.09 -27.62 6.32
C VAL A 28 -23.69 -27.53 6.93
N GLN A 29 -23.53 -28.11 8.13
CA GLN A 29 -22.25 -28.47 8.75
C GLN A 29 -21.63 -29.66 8.02
N ALA A 30 -20.31 -29.62 7.76
CA ALA A 30 -19.36 -30.68 8.13
C ALA A 30 -17.94 -30.33 7.69
N GLY A 31 -16.99 -30.50 8.60
CA GLY A 31 -15.56 -30.64 8.28
C GLY A 31 -14.69 -29.46 8.70
N PHE A 32 -14.21 -29.48 9.95
CA PHE A 32 -12.99 -28.78 10.32
C PHE A 32 -11.82 -29.39 9.53
N ALA A 33 -11.53 -28.82 8.37
CA ALA A 33 -10.18 -28.80 7.83
C ALA A 33 -9.69 -27.38 8.10
N PHE A 34 -8.77 -27.22 9.05
CA PHE A 34 -7.98 -26.00 9.16
C PHE A 34 -7.17 -25.89 7.86
N ALA A 35 -7.75 -25.24 6.85
CA ALA A 35 -7.01 -24.72 5.74
C ALA A 35 -6.10 -23.64 6.32
N GLN A 36 -4.81 -23.89 6.22
CA GLN A 36 -3.72 -22.96 6.45
C GLN A 36 -4.08 -21.65 5.75
N GLU A 37 -4.42 -20.63 6.54
CA GLU A 37 -4.76 -19.31 6.02
C GLU A 37 -3.44 -18.70 5.57
N ASN A 38 -3.17 -18.86 4.27
CA ASN A 38 -2.12 -18.14 3.60
C ASN A 38 -2.44 -16.66 3.77
N SER A 39 -1.64 -16.11 4.63
CA SER A 39 -1.28 -14.73 4.79
C SER A 39 -0.71 -14.04 3.54
N SER A 40 -1.37 -14.24 2.41
CA SER A 40 -1.30 -13.32 1.29
C SER A 40 -2.44 -12.34 1.47
N CYS A 41 -2.20 -11.06 1.20
CA CYS A 41 -3.26 -10.07 1.08
C CYS A 41 -4.52 -10.67 0.42
N PRO A 42 -5.71 -10.52 1.03
CA PRO A 42 -6.93 -11.11 0.51
C PRO A 42 -7.06 -10.82 -0.99
N SER A 43 -7.33 -11.85 -1.79
CA SER A 43 -7.48 -11.66 -3.22
C SER A 43 -8.54 -10.58 -3.49
N HIS A 44 -8.21 -9.61 -4.36
CA HIS A 44 -9.02 -8.44 -4.67
C HIS A 44 -9.13 -7.40 -3.53
N SER A 45 -8.16 -7.34 -2.62
CA SER A 45 -8.00 -6.23 -1.66
C SER A 45 -6.76 -5.40 -1.93
N VAL A 46 -6.75 -4.17 -1.42
CA VAL A 46 -5.55 -3.35 -1.32
C VAL A 46 -4.58 -4.00 -0.34
N CYS A 47 -3.37 -4.28 -0.81
CA CYS A 47 -2.35 -4.99 -0.05
C CYS A 47 -1.44 -3.99 0.67
N VAL A 48 -1.87 -3.50 1.84
CA VAL A 48 -1.11 -2.56 2.67
C VAL A 48 -1.17 -2.96 4.13
N HIS A 49 -0.09 -2.69 4.84
CA HIS A 49 0.09 -2.98 6.25
C HIS A 49 0.50 -1.71 7.01
N PRO A 50 0.25 -1.63 8.32
CA PRO A 50 0.83 -0.58 9.14
C PRO A 50 2.35 -0.52 8.96
N GLY A 51 2.88 0.69 8.83
CA GLY A 51 4.29 0.96 8.55
C GLY A 51 4.60 1.13 7.06
N ASP A 52 3.71 0.70 6.17
CA ASP A 52 3.87 0.95 4.75
C ASP A 52 3.85 2.44 4.44
N HIS A 53 4.52 2.82 3.37
CA HIS A 53 4.46 4.18 2.87
C HIS A 53 4.56 4.24 1.34
N LEU A 54 3.99 5.30 0.79
CA LEU A 54 4.12 5.69 -0.60
C LEU A 54 4.49 7.17 -0.63
N LYS A 55 5.54 7.53 -1.37
CA LYS A 55 5.94 8.92 -1.56
C LYS A 55 6.00 9.22 -3.04
N TYR A 56 5.29 10.28 -3.42
CA TYR A 56 5.19 10.75 -4.78
C TYR A 56 5.85 12.11 -4.93
N GLN A 57 6.61 12.27 -6.01
CA GLN A 57 6.98 13.57 -6.53
C GLN A 57 5.92 13.99 -7.54
N ILE A 58 5.20 15.05 -7.20
CA ILE A 58 4.18 15.66 -8.04
C ILE A 58 4.82 16.84 -8.76
N GLN A 59 4.53 16.96 -10.05
CA GLN A 59 4.92 18.12 -10.85
C GLN A 59 3.69 18.63 -11.59
N MET A 60 3.39 19.92 -11.46
CA MET A 60 2.33 20.61 -12.21
C MET A 60 2.96 21.80 -12.94
N GLY A 61 3.25 21.64 -14.22
CA GLY A 61 4.08 22.57 -14.98
C GLY A 61 5.45 22.76 -14.33
N VAL A 62 5.72 23.98 -13.85
CA VAL A 62 6.99 24.33 -13.17
C VAL A 62 6.96 24.11 -11.65
N VAL A 63 5.78 23.87 -11.07
CA VAL A 63 5.62 23.70 -9.63
C VAL A 63 5.89 22.24 -9.27
N LYS A 64 6.75 22.05 -8.28
CA LYS A 64 7.04 20.74 -7.70
C LYS A 64 6.47 20.64 -6.29
N SER A 65 5.90 19.49 -5.98
CA SER A 65 5.41 19.16 -4.65
C SER A 65 5.66 17.69 -4.35
N SER A 66 5.59 17.35 -3.07
CA SER A 66 5.68 15.97 -2.60
C SER A 66 4.38 15.61 -1.91
N GLN A 67 3.94 14.37 -2.12
CA GLN A 67 2.81 13.78 -1.40
C GLN A 67 3.26 12.45 -0.81
N THR A 68 3.17 12.31 0.51
CA THR A 68 3.47 11.07 1.21
C THR A 68 2.19 10.50 1.81
N TYR A 69 1.97 9.21 1.66
CA TYR A 69 0.97 8.43 2.36
C TYR A 69 1.69 7.48 3.31
N MET A 70 1.40 7.55 4.60
CA MET A 70 1.92 6.65 5.61
C MET A 70 0.76 5.83 6.17
N PHE A 71 0.82 4.52 5.99
CA PHE A 71 -0.19 3.59 6.49
C PHE A 71 0.10 3.33 7.98
N GLY A 72 -0.80 3.81 8.84
CA GLY A 72 -0.73 3.66 10.28
C GLY A 72 -1.46 2.41 10.76
N ASP A 73 -1.90 2.42 12.01
CA ASP A 73 -2.61 1.29 12.61
C ASP A 73 -3.94 0.99 11.87
N MET A 74 -4.26 -0.30 11.75
CA MET A 74 -5.61 -0.75 11.44
C MET A 74 -6.59 -0.29 12.53
N ILE A 75 -7.76 0.13 12.08
CA ILE A 75 -8.92 0.47 12.93
C ILE A 75 -9.74 -0.79 13.22
N ASP A 76 -9.88 -1.66 12.21
CA ASP A 76 -10.55 -2.95 12.25
C ASP A 76 -9.99 -3.86 11.13
N ASP A 77 -10.66 -4.95 10.76
CA ASP A 77 -10.21 -5.87 9.71
C ASP A 77 -10.33 -5.32 8.27
N GLU A 78 -10.98 -4.19 8.08
CA GLU A 78 -11.21 -3.60 6.77
C GLU A 78 -10.63 -2.20 6.63
N ASN A 79 -10.39 -1.49 7.72
CA ASN A 79 -10.07 -0.07 7.69
C ASN A 79 -8.68 0.20 8.28
N ILE A 80 -7.84 0.90 7.52
CA ILE A 80 -6.50 1.33 7.94
C ILE A 80 -6.43 2.86 7.99
N LYS A 81 -5.77 3.39 9.03
CA LYS A 81 -5.48 4.83 9.09
C LYS A 81 -4.38 5.18 8.10
N VAL A 82 -4.55 6.27 7.35
CA VAL A 82 -3.56 6.78 6.42
C VAL A 82 -3.27 8.24 6.76
N LEU A 83 -2.01 8.55 7.09
CA LEU A 83 -1.55 9.92 7.23
C LEU A 83 -1.06 10.41 5.86
N GLU A 84 -1.75 11.40 5.33
CA GLU A 84 -1.41 12.08 4.09
C GLU A 84 -0.64 13.37 4.43
N GLN A 85 0.59 13.48 3.93
CA GLN A 85 1.44 14.64 4.13
C GLN A 85 1.80 15.24 2.77
N SER A 86 1.32 16.46 2.52
CA SER A 86 1.63 17.22 1.31
C SER A 86 2.62 18.35 1.61
N SER A 87 3.54 18.60 0.69
CA SER A 87 4.49 19.71 0.79
C SER A 87 4.72 20.36 -0.56
N ILE A 88 4.67 21.69 -0.60
CA ILE A 88 5.00 22.53 -1.76
C ILE A 88 6.25 23.29 -1.39
N ASP A 89 7.33 23.13 -2.15
CA ASP A 89 8.67 23.73 -1.99
C ASP A 89 8.90 24.53 -0.68
N GLN A 90 9.41 23.80 0.32
CA GLN A 90 10.07 24.24 1.57
C GLN A 90 9.32 25.10 2.61
N ASN A 91 8.07 25.56 2.40
CA ASN A 91 7.46 26.51 3.35
C ASN A 91 6.14 26.11 4.01
N ALA A 92 5.44 25.07 3.54
CA ALA A 92 4.27 24.55 4.23
C ALA A 92 4.12 23.04 4.04
N THR A 93 3.92 22.34 5.15
CA THR A 93 3.52 20.93 5.16
C THR A 93 2.08 20.88 5.67
N GLU A 94 1.17 20.36 4.86
CA GLU A 94 -0.22 20.13 5.27
C GLU A 94 -0.42 18.63 5.49
N ASN A 95 -0.92 18.28 6.68
CA ASN A 95 -1.20 16.91 7.07
C ASN A 95 -2.71 16.69 7.12
N SER A 96 -3.15 15.53 6.63
CA SER A 96 -4.53 15.08 6.66
C SER A 96 -4.55 13.62 7.14
N THR A 97 -5.54 13.26 7.97
CA THR A 97 -5.75 11.87 8.39
C THR A 97 -6.96 11.31 7.65
N LEU A 98 -6.75 10.16 7.03
CA LEU A 98 -7.68 9.49 6.16
C LEU A 98 -7.88 8.06 6.65
N ILE A 99 -8.99 7.45 6.24
CA ILE A 99 -9.31 6.06 6.53
C ILE A 99 -9.51 5.37 5.20
N LEU A 100 -8.66 4.39 4.92
CA LEU A 100 -8.73 3.54 3.74
C LEU A 100 -9.42 2.24 4.11
N ASN A 101 -10.50 1.90 3.41
CA ASN A 101 -11.06 0.57 3.45
C ASN A 101 -10.28 -0.34 2.49
N VAL A 102 -9.48 -1.27 3.01
CA VAL A 102 -8.58 -2.12 2.23
C VAL A 102 -9.32 -3.14 1.37
N LYS A 103 -10.56 -3.52 1.72
CA LYS A 103 -11.37 -4.43 0.91
C LYS A 103 -11.94 -3.75 -0.33
N THR A 104 -12.31 -2.46 -0.23
CA THR A 104 -12.96 -1.73 -1.34
C THR A 104 -12.00 -0.82 -2.11
N GLY A 105 -10.87 -0.42 -1.51
CA GLY A 105 -9.94 0.55 -2.10
C GLY A 105 -10.46 2.00 -2.05
N PHE A 106 -11.43 2.29 -1.20
CA PHE A 106 -11.98 3.62 -1.01
C PHE A 106 -11.50 4.26 0.28
N ILE A 107 -11.33 5.57 0.22
CA ILE A 107 -10.83 6.42 1.27
C ILE A 107 -11.91 7.44 1.65
N HIS A 108 -12.00 7.75 2.93
CA HIS A 108 -12.76 8.88 3.45
C HIS A 108 -11.96 9.63 4.53
N GLY A 109 -12.36 10.86 4.86
CA GLY A 109 -11.78 11.61 5.98
C GLY A 109 -12.34 11.15 7.33
N GLU A 110 -11.68 11.50 8.44
CA GLU A 110 -12.13 11.11 9.80
C GLU A 110 -13.53 11.65 10.18
N GLN A 111 -14.02 12.68 9.50
CA GLN A 111 -15.36 13.22 9.76
C GLN A 111 -16.46 12.29 9.20
N LYS A 112 -17.50 12.03 10.00
CA LYS A 112 -18.63 11.11 9.70
C LYS A 112 -19.37 11.36 8.37
N ASN A 113 -19.25 12.55 7.77
CA ASN A 113 -19.92 12.92 6.51
C ASN A 113 -18.92 13.24 5.38
N SER A 114 -17.67 12.80 5.51
CA SER A 114 -16.67 13.02 4.47
C SER A 114 -17.03 12.24 3.21
N THR A 115 -16.69 12.83 2.05
CA THR A 115 -16.93 12.17 0.76
C THR A 115 -15.97 11.01 0.60
N THR A 116 -16.52 9.83 0.33
CA THR A 116 -15.75 8.65 -0.02
C THR A 116 -15.28 8.74 -1.47
N VAL A 117 -13.97 8.57 -1.71
CA VAL A 117 -13.34 8.62 -3.04
C VAL A 117 -12.42 7.41 -3.22
N PRO A 118 -12.15 6.95 -4.45
CA PRO A 118 -11.23 5.84 -4.67
C PRO A 118 -9.78 6.26 -4.35
N PHE A 119 -9.03 5.38 -3.70
CA PHE A 119 -7.62 5.58 -3.42
C PHE A 119 -6.78 5.03 -4.58
N LEU A 120 -6.39 5.91 -5.51
CA LEU A 120 -5.72 5.48 -6.74
C LEU A 120 -4.21 5.28 -6.61
N SER A 121 -3.63 5.51 -5.42
CA SER A 121 -2.20 5.32 -5.18
C SER A 121 -1.80 3.85 -5.04
N ILE A 122 -2.76 2.98 -4.73
CA ILE A 122 -2.60 1.53 -4.71
C ILE A 122 -3.95 0.86 -4.99
N LEU A 123 -3.99 -0.01 -5.99
CA LEU A 123 -5.20 -0.73 -6.40
C LEU A 123 -5.30 -2.09 -5.72
N PRO A 124 -6.52 -2.64 -5.59
CA PRO A 124 -6.68 -4.03 -5.18
C PRO A 124 -6.00 -5.01 -6.14
N THR A 125 -5.38 -6.06 -5.58
CA THR A 125 -4.62 -7.06 -6.34
C THR A 125 -5.26 -8.44 -6.25
N PRO A 126 -5.35 -9.21 -7.35
CA PRO A 126 -4.87 -8.87 -8.69
C PRO A 126 -5.70 -7.74 -9.31
N ILE A 127 -5.04 -6.83 -10.04
CA ILE A 127 -5.71 -5.70 -10.69
C ILE A 127 -6.69 -6.25 -11.72
N ALA A 128 -7.96 -5.89 -11.60
CA ALA A 128 -8.97 -6.29 -12.57
C ALA A 128 -8.87 -5.40 -13.83
N TYR A 129 -8.54 -6.00 -14.97
CA TYR A 129 -8.55 -5.33 -16.28
C TYR A 129 -8.97 -6.30 -17.38
N ASN A 130 -9.42 -5.76 -18.52
CA ASN A 130 -9.73 -6.57 -19.68
C ASN A 130 -8.43 -7.04 -20.35
N THR A 131 -8.04 -8.29 -20.11
CA THR A 131 -6.82 -8.91 -20.65
C THR A 131 -6.83 -9.08 -22.18
N THR A 132 -8.00 -9.00 -22.81
CA THR A 132 -8.13 -9.02 -24.29
C THR A 132 -8.00 -7.62 -24.91
N SER A 133 -8.02 -6.57 -24.09
CA SER A 133 -7.88 -5.20 -24.56
C SER A 133 -6.44 -4.90 -24.95
N THR A 134 -6.24 -4.34 -26.14
CA THR A 134 -4.95 -3.80 -26.57
C THR A 134 -4.63 -2.44 -25.93
N ALA A 135 -5.58 -1.86 -25.18
CA ALA A 135 -5.39 -0.57 -24.50
C ALA A 135 -4.61 -0.69 -23.18
N VAL A 136 -4.38 -1.92 -22.69
CA VAL A 136 -3.53 -2.20 -21.53
C VAL A 136 -2.35 -3.02 -22.01
N THR A 137 -1.16 -2.51 -21.77
CA THR A 137 0.11 -3.16 -22.11
C THR A 137 0.89 -3.45 -20.84
N THR A 138 1.92 -4.29 -20.93
CA THR A 138 2.85 -4.53 -19.83
C THR A 138 4.22 -3.98 -20.18
N GLU A 139 4.84 -3.27 -19.23
CA GLU A 139 6.19 -2.73 -19.37
C GLU A 139 7.07 -3.21 -18.21
N LEU A 140 8.37 -3.39 -18.46
CA LEU A 140 9.34 -3.66 -17.40
C LEU A 140 9.84 -2.32 -16.85
N GLU A 141 9.61 -2.11 -15.57
CA GLU A 141 10.01 -0.92 -14.83
C GLU A 141 11.14 -1.28 -13.85
N ASP A 142 12.13 -0.39 -13.76
CA ASP A 142 13.14 -0.44 -12.71
C ASP A 142 12.74 0.54 -11.61
N PHE A 143 12.32 0.01 -10.47
CA PHE A 143 12.05 0.81 -9.29
C PHE A 143 13.15 0.60 -8.25
N LYS A 144 14.09 1.55 -8.19
CA LYS A 144 15.21 1.53 -7.24
C LYS A 144 16.05 0.23 -7.28
N GLY A 145 16.24 -0.33 -8.48
CA GLY A 145 16.96 -1.58 -8.68
C GLY A 145 16.10 -2.83 -8.64
N PHE A 146 14.81 -2.72 -8.27
CA PHE A 146 13.85 -3.82 -8.40
C PHE A 146 13.20 -3.84 -9.78
N LYS A 147 13.26 -4.99 -10.45
CA LYS A 147 12.61 -5.22 -11.74
C LYS A 147 11.15 -5.60 -11.54
N ARG A 148 10.27 -4.72 -12.00
CA ARG A 148 8.82 -4.80 -11.80
C ARG A 148 8.11 -4.88 -13.15
N THR A 149 6.98 -5.57 -13.20
CA THR A 149 6.10 -5.55 -14.37
C THR A 149 4.97 -4.56 -14.10
N ALA A 150 4.90 -3.48 -14.87
CA ALA A 150 3.84 -2.49 -14.79
C ALA A 150 2.72 -2.80 -15.78
N LEU A 151 1.46 -2.62 -15.37
CA LEU A 151 0.32 -2.47 -16.28
C LEU A 151 0.24 -1.00 -16.70
N VAL A 152 0.35 -0.77 -18.00
CA VAL A 152 0.38 0.57 -18.59
C VAL A 152 -0.83 0.78 -19.47
N THR A 153 -1.55 1.88 -19.26
CA THR A 153 -2.57 2.35 -20.20
C THR A 153 -2.32 3.79 -20.58
N THR A 154 -2.47 4.07 -21.88
CA THR A 154 -2.37 5.42 -22.43
C THR A 154 -3.64 5.73 -23.19
N GLN A 155 -4.33 6.79 -22.79
CA GLN A 155 -5.46 7.36 -23.52
C GLN A 155 -5.03 8.67 -24.13
N THR A 156 -5.27 8.85 -25.43
CA THR A 156 -4.99 10.09 -26.13
C THR A 156 -6.19 10.48 -26.97
N ASP A 157 -6.63 11.73 -26.84
CA ASP A 157 -7.70 12.32 -27.62
C ASP A 157 -7.29 13.72 -28.12
N ALA A 158 -8.26 14.48 -28.66
CA ALA A 158 -8.00 15.83 -29.17
C ALA A 158 -7.66 16.85 -28.07
N ASN A 159 -7.97 16.54 -26.81
CA ASN A 159 -7.82 17.43 -25.66
C ASN A 159 -6.60 17.10 -24.81
N GLY A 160 -5.99 15.92 -25.00
CA GLY A 160 -4.78 15.55 -24.28
C GLY A 160 -4.39 14.08 -24.36
N SER A 161 -3.38 13.73 -23.57
CA SER A 161 -2.90 12.39 -23.33
C SER A 161 -2.82 12.13 -21.82
N PHE A 162 -3.21 10.94 -21.41
CA PHE A 162 -3.14 10.43 -20.05
C PHE A 162 -2.49 9.06 -20.05
N ASN A 163 -1.35 8.93 -19.39
CA ASN A 163 -0.63 7.69 -19.17
C ASN A 163 -0.67 7.34 -17.68
N VAL A 164 -0.98 6.09 -17.35
CA VAL A 164 -0.90 5.58 -15.98
C VAL A 164 -0.29 4.19 -15.96
N GLN A 165 0.55 3.96 -14.95
CA GLN A 165 1.33 2.75 -14.76
C GLN A 165 1.17 2.23 -13.34
N TYR A 166 0.66 1.00 -13.21
CA TYR A 166 0.51 0.33 -11.92
C TYR A 166 1.41 -0.89 -11.84
N ASP A 167 2.11 -1.10 -10.73
CA ASP A 167 2.81 -2.36 -10.48
C ASP A 167 1.81 -3.52 -10.45
N LYS A 168 1.97 -4.49 -11.34
CA LYS A 168 1.00 -5.59 -11.56
C LYS A 168 0.78 -6.43 -10.30
N GLN A 169 1.80 -6.59 -9.46
CA GLN A 169 1.76 -7.48 -8.30
C GLN A 169 1.20 -6.80 -7.05
N THR A 170 1.64 -5.57 -6.78
CA THR A 170 1.33 -4.83 -5.54
C THR A 170 0.18 -3.85 -5.71
N GLY A 171 -0.18 -3.50 -6.95
CA GLY A 171 -1.20 -2.51 -7.24
C GLY A 171 -0.73 -1.08 -7.08
N VAL A 172 0.51 -0.84 -6.65
CA VAL A 172 1.06 0.50 -6.39
C VAL A 172 1.13 1.31 -7.69
N LEU A 173 0.68 2.57 -7.65
CA LEU A 173 0.87 3.51 -8.74
C LEU A 173 2.37 3.82 -8.88
N LEU A 174 2.96 3.50 -10.01
CA LEU A 174 4.36 3.81 -10.31
C LEU A 174 4.47 5.21 -10.89
N ASN A 175 3.72 5.47 -11.96
CA ASN A 175 3.74 6.74 -12.67
C ASN A 175 2.36 7.10 -13.20
N GLU A 176 2.05 8.39 -13.19
CA GLU A 176 0.90 9.00 -13.85
C GLU A 176 1.39 10.25 -14.57
N HIS A 177 1.05 10.40 -15.84
CA HIS A 177 1.42 11.57 -16.65
C HIS A 177 0.22 12.05 -17.45
N PHE A 178 -0.05 13.34 -17.34
CA PHE A 178 -1.14 14.00 -18.04
C PHE A 178 -0.59 15.20 -18.81
N VAL A 179 -0.99 15.31 -20.07
CA VAL A 179 -0.80 16.52 -20.88
C VAL A 179 -2.12 16.84 -21.52
N GLY A 180 -2.62 18.07 -21.38
CA GLY A 180 -3.86 18.45 -22.04
C GLY A 180 -4.07 19.94 -22.15
N ILE A 181 -5.15 20.32 -22.83
CA ILE A 181 -5.54 21.71 -23.04
C ILE A 181 -6.63 22.08 -22.04
N ALA A 182 -6.34 23.04 -21.17
CA ALA A 182 -7.33 23.64 -20.27
C ALA A 182 -7.64 25.08 -20.71
N THR A 183 -8.88 25.53 -20.53
CA THR A 183 -9.23 26.93 -20.78
C THR A 183 -9.11 27.74 -19.50
N ILE A 184 -8.12 28.64 -19.43
CA ILE A 184 -7.91 29.54 -18.29
C ILE A 184 -8.18 30.96 -18.77
N LEU A 185 -9.15 31.64 -18.16
CA LEU A 185 -9.55 33.00 -18.53
C LEU A 185 -9.90 33.15 -20.04
N GLY A 186 -10.57 32.14 -20.61
CA GLY A 186 -10.98 32.12 -22.02
C GLY A 186 -9.86 31.83 -23.02
N LYS A 187 -8.65 31.51 -22.55
CA LYS A 187 -7.52 31.14 -23.42
C LYS A 187 -7.14 29.66 -23.23
N PRO A 188 -6.89 28.92 -24.33
CA PRO A 188 -6.36 27.57 -24.22
C PRO A 188 -4.92 27.62 -23.68
N VAL A 189 -4.64 26.83 -22.66
CA VAL A 189 -3.34 26.69 -22.00
C VAL A 189 -3.00 25.21 -21.94
N MET A 190 -1.80 24.85 -22.38
CA MET A 190 -1.25 23.52 -22.19
C MET A 190 -0.95 23.31 -20.70
N VAL A 191 -1.50 22.25 -20.13
CA VAL A 191 -1.29 21.83 -18.75
C VAL A 191 -0.61 20.48 -18.80
N GLU A 192 0.51 20.37 -18.11
CA GLU A 192 1.24 19.12 -17.92
C GLU A 192 1.33 18.83 -16.42
N SER A 193 1.04 17.59 -16.04
CA SER A 193 1.10 17.12 -14.67
C SER A 193 1.67 15.71 -14.63
N SER A 194 2.45 15.40 -13.59
CA SER A 194 2.92 14.04 -13.34
C SER A 194 2.93 13.70 -11.86
N ASN A 195 2.62 12.46 -11.54
CA ASN A 195 2.84 11.86 -10.23
C ASN A 195 3.80 10.68 -10.42
N ASN A 196 4.99 10.74 -9.81
CA ASN A 196 5.98 9.68 -9.92
C ASN A 196 6.29 9.13 -8.53
N LEU A 197 6.22 7.82 -8.35
CA LEU A 197 6.62 7.17 -7.11
C LEU A 197 8.13 7.31 -6.95
N VAL A 198 8.56 7.86 -5.82
CA VAL A 198 9.98 8.07 -5.50
C VAL A 198 10.45 7.28 -4.29
N GLU A 199 9.54 6.74 -3.48
CA GLU A 199 9.88 5.96 -2.29
C GLU A 199 8.69 5.10 -1.84
N THR A 200 8.95 3.83 -1.54
CA THR A 200 8.04 2.92 -0.84
C THR A 200 8.83 1.75 -0.28
N ASN A 201 8.31 1.11 0.77
CA ASN A 201 8.75 -0.20 1.27
C ASN A 201 7.89 -1.37 0.77
N ILE A 202 6.78 -1.09 0.06
CA ILE A 202 5.87 -2.11 -0.47
C ILE A 202 6.53 -2.87 -1.63
N ILE A 203 7.26 -2.15 -2.49
CA ILE A 203 8.09 -2.73 -3.55
C ILE A 203 9.50 -2.92 -2.99
N ASN A 204 9.87 -4.16 -2.70
CA ASN A 204 11.11 -4.53 -2.02
C ASN A 204 11.80 -5.78 -2.59
N SER A 205 11.36 -6.24 -3.76
CA SER A 205 11.91 -7.41 -4.44
C SER A 205 11.62 -7.34 -5.93
N ASP A 206 12.44 -8.05 -6.71
CA ASP A 206 12.13 -8.33 -8.11
C ASP A 206 10.84 -9.16 -8.19
N PHE A 207 10.06 -8.95 -9.24
CA PHE A 207 8.97 -9.85 -9.57
C PHE A 207 8.84 -10.01 -11.08
N THR A 208 9.50 -11.06 -11.56
CA THR A 208 9.24 -11.64 -12.88
C THR A 208 8.41 -12.91 -12.68
N GLU A 209 7.39 -13.09 -13.51
CA GLU A 209 6.37 -14.16 -13.45
C GLU A 209 6.94 -15.61 -13.38
N ALA A 210 8.25 -15.78 -13.54
CA ALA A 210 9.00 -17.03 -13.45
C ALA A 210 9.46 -17.43 -12.03
N GLU A 211 9.36 -16.56 -11.01
CA GLU A 211 9.87 -16.84 -9.65
C GLU A 211 8.77 -16.89 -8.58
N SER A 212 7.62 -17.47 -8.92
CA SER A 212 6.68 -18.01 -7.92
C SER A 212 7.22 -19.33 -7.33
N SER A 213 8.42 -19.30 -6.77
CA SER A 213 8.87 -20.30 -5.79
C SER A 213 9.04 -19.57 -4.47
N THR A 214 7.92 -19.27 -3.82
CA THR A 214 7.91 -18.98 -2.39
C THR A 214 8.46 -20.22 -1.71
N SER A 215 9.71 -20.19 -1.26
CA SER A 215 10.04 -20.97 -0.07
C SER A 215 9.05 -20.50 0.98
N ASP A 216 8.13 -21.36 1.40
CA ASP A 216 7.28 -21.10 2.57
C ASP A 216 8.22 -20.84 3.76
N ILE A 217 8.58 -19.58 3.99
CA ILE A 217 9.26 -19.17 5.22
C ILE A 217 8.17 -19.13 6.28
N SER A 218 7.80 -20.31 6.76
CA SER A 218 6.92 -20.44 7.93
C SER A 218 7.77 -20.20 9.17
N ILE A 219 7.44 -19.14 9.91
CA ILE A 219 8.04 -18.90 11.22
C ILE A 219 7.43 -19.93 12.17
N PRO A 220 8.23 -20.70 12.91
CA PRO A 220 7.68 -21.69 13.83
C PRO A 220 6.70 -21.06 14.83
N ASN A 221 5.52 -21.66 15.00
CA ASN A 221 4.44 -21.11 15.84
C ASN A 221 4.87 -20.75 17.27
N TRP A 222 5.87 -21.45 17.83
CA TRP A 222 6.36 -21.17 19.18
C TRP A 222 6.98 -19.76 19.33
N ILE A 223 7.39 -19.13 18.23
CA ILE A 223 7.92 -17.76 18.19
C ILE A 223 6.83 -16.72 18.49
N LYS A 224 5.57 -17.01 18.14
CA LYS A 224 4.43 -16.09 18.35
C LYS A 224 4.26 -15.67 19.81
N ASN A 225 4.69 -16.50 20.75
CA ASN A 225 4.68 -16.16 22.18
C ASN A 225 5.57 -14.95 22.50
N ASN A 226 6.73 -14.81 21.85
CA ASN A 226 7.62 -13.67 22.06
C ASN A 226 6.98 -12.37 21.56
N ALA A 227 6.31 -12.43 20.40
CA ALA A 227 5.56 -11.31 19.87
C ALA A 227 4.37 -10.93 20.76
N LYS A 228 3.64 -11.92 21.29
CA LYS A 228 2.56 -11.71 22.26
C LYS A 228 3.08 -10.99 23.51
N TRP A 229 4.08 -11.55 24.17
CA TRP A 229 4.66 -10.97 25.38
C TRP A 229 5.17 -9.56 25.16
N TRP A 230 5.77 -9.29 23.99
CA TRP A 230 6.21 -7.95 23.66
C TRP A 230 5.02 -7.00 23.50
N SER A 231 4.00 -7.38 22.72
CA SER A 231 2.81 -6.54 22.51
C SER A 231 2.04 -6.24 23.80
N GLU A 232 2.00 -7.20 24.73
CA GLU A 232 1.34 -7.05 26.04
C GLU A 232 2.23 -6.31 27.07
N GLY A 233 3.46 -5.94 26.70
CA GLY A 233 4.40 -5.24 27.57
C GLY A 233 5.05 -6.13 28.64
N SER A 234 4.97 -7.45 28.50
CA SER A 234 5.62 -8.43 29.38
C SER A 234 7.14 -8.54 29.13
N ILE A 235 7.59 -8.25 27.90
CA ILE A 235 9.02 -8.05 27.59
C ILE A 235 9.24 -6.67 26.97
N ASP A 236 10.42 -6.12 27.18
CA ASP A 236 10.77 -4.79 26.66
C ASP A 236 11.26 -4.82 25.19
N ASP A 237 11.35 -3.64 24.59
CA ASP A 237 11.77 -3.46 23.19
C ASP A 237 13.19 -4.02 22.94
N SER A 238 14.08 -3.95 23.93
CA SER A 238 15.45 -4.44 23.82
C SER A 238 15.51 -5.97 23.86
N GLU A 239 14.67 -6.60 24.67
CA GLU A 239 14.53 -8.05 24.77
C GLU A 239 13.92 -8.61 23.49
N PHE A 240 12.87 -7.97 22.96
CA PHE A 240 12.28 -8.34 21.69
C PHE A 240 13.28 -8.26 20.53
N VAL A 241 14.00 -7.13 20.40
CA VAL A 241 15.02 -6.94 19.35
C VAL A 241 16.11 -8.02 19.42
N LYS A 242 16.64 -8.31 20.61
CA LYS A 242 17.62 -9.39 20.80
C LYS A 242 17.06 -10.74 20.39
N GLY A 243 15.79 -11.01 20.71
CA GLY A 243 15.08 -12.21 20.28
C GLY A 243 15.05 -12.33 18.76
N ILE A 244 14.63 -11.29 18.05
CA ILE A 244 14.61 -11.26 16.58
C ILE A 244 16.01 -11.48 15.99
N GLN A 245 17.03 -10.78 16.51
CA GLN A 245 18.42 -10.96 16.06
C GLN A 245 18.90 -12.40 16.22
N TYR A 246 18.58 -13.04 17.34
CA TYR A 246 18.89 -14.44 17.56
C TYR A 246 18.17 -15.35 16.55
N LEU A 247 16.89 -15.11 16.28
CA LEU A 247 16.11 -15.93 15.33
C LEU A 247 16.65 -15.84 13.91
N ILE A 248 17.10 -14.66 13.50
CA ILE A 248 17.69 -14.45 12.19
C ILE A 248 19.07 -15.12 12.12
N SER A 249 19.95 -14.85 13.10
CA SER A 249 21.31 -15.42 13.13
C SER A 249 21.34 -16.94 13.29
N SER A 250 20.32 -17.54 13.90
CA SER A 250 20.17 -19.00 14.02
C SER A 250 19.49 -19.64 12.81
N GLY A 251 19.08 -18.85 11.80
CA GLY A 251 18.40 -19.35 10.59
C GLY A 251 16.97 -19.83 10.81
N VAL A 252 16.40 -19.59 12.00
CA VAL A 252 15.00 -19.93 12.34
C VAL A 252 14.03 -18.97 11.64
N MET A 253 14.43 -17.72 11.45
CA MET A 253 13.70 -16.70 10.71
C MET A 253 14.56 -16.22 9.55
N GLN A 254 14.05 -16.36 8.32
CA GLN A 254 14.71 -15.81 7.14
C GLN A 254 13.98 -14.54 6.73
N VAL A 255 14.72 -13.43 6.67
CA VAL A 255 14.18 -12.15 6.23
C VAL A 255 14.93 -11.75 4.96
N PRO A 256 14.25 -11.64 3.81
CA PRO A 256 14.86 -11.12 2.59
C PRO A 256 15.28 -9.67 2.83
N HIS A 257 16.58 -9.43 2.96
CA HIS A 257 17.11 -8.08 3.16
C HIS A 257 18.14 -7.77 2.09
N ASP A 258 17.99 -6.60 1.48
CA ASP A 258 19.08 -5.99 0.74
C ASP A 258 20.03 -5.29 1.71
N SER A 259 21.32 -5.37 1.39
CA SER A 259 22.41 -4.85 2.18
C SER A 259 22.50 -3.31 2.13
N PHE A 260 21.53 -2.57 2.67
CA PHE A 260 21.64 -1.11 2.86
C PHE A 260 20.89 -0.59 4.10
N PRO A 261 21.51 -0.61 5.30
CA PRO A 261 20.99 0.16 6.44
C PRO A 261 21.08 1.65 6.12
N SER A 262 19.94 2.33 6.03
CA SER A 262 19.88 3.78 5.71
C SER A 262 19.29 4.63 6.84
N GLY A 263 19.04 4.07 8.02
CA GLY A 263 18.46 4.77 9.16
C GLY A 263 19.30 4.69 10.44
N THR A 264 19.23 5.74 11.27
CA THR A 264 19.73 5.77 12.66
C THR A 264 18.58 5.83 13.68
N SER A 265 17.41 5.29 13.35
CA SER A 265 16.30 5.29 14.31
C SER A 265 16.65 4.40 15.49
N GLN A 266 16.41 4.88 16.71
CA GLN A 266 16.68 4.13 17.94
C GLN A 266 15.41 3.62 18.62
N GLN A 267 14.23 4.06 18.20
CA GLN A 267 12.96 3.66 18.81
C GLN A 267 12.14 2.81 17.84
N ILE A 268 11.55 1.74 18.37
CA ILE A 268 10.62 0.89 17.63
C ILE A 268 9.30 1.65 17.48
N PRO A 269 8.81 1.87 16.25
CA PRO A 269 7.49 2.44 16.03
C PRO A 269 6.38 1.58 16.67
N SER A 270 5.36 2.24 17.23
CA SER A 270 4.24 1.56 17.90
C SER A 270 3.50 0.56 17.00
N TRP A 271 3.41 0.84 15.70
CA TRP A 271 2.74 -0.04 14.73
C TRP A 271 3.41 -1.42 14.63
N ILE A 272 4.72 -1.53 14.86
CA ILE A 272 5.42 -2.82 14.85
C ILE A 272 4.99 -3.66 16.06
N LYS A 273 4.77 -2.99 17.19
CA LYS A 273 4.27 -3.61 18.42
C LYS A 273 2.82 -4.06 18.29
N SER A 274 2.00 -3.27 17.60
CA SER A 274 0.63 -3.65 17.20
C SER A 274 0.65 -4.90 16.31
N ASN A 275 1.50 -4.91 15.26
CA ASN A 275 1.64 -6.04 14.34
C ASN A 275 2.09 -7.31 15.07
N ALA A 276 3.02 -7.22 16.04
CA ALA A 276 3.42 -8.37 16.85
C ALA A 276 2.24 -8.98 17.63
N GLY A 277 1.36 -8.13 18.19
CA GLY A 277 0.14 -8.59 18.85
C GLY A 277 -0.78 -9.33 17.90
N TRP A 278 -1.10 -8.73 16.75
CA TRP A 278 -1.96 -9.35 15.74
C TRP A 278 -1.37 -10.63 15.15
N TRP A 279 -0.06 -10.68 14.92
CA TRP A 279 0.62 -11.87 14.43
C TRP A 279 0.51 -13.02 15.42
N SER A 280 0.65 -12.71 16.72
CA SER A 280 0.49 -13.67 17.79
C SER A 280 -0.94 -14.21 17.95
N GLU A 281 -1.93 -13.39 17.58
CA GLU A 281 -3.35 -13.74 17.54
C GLU A 281 -3.76 -14.43 16.24
N GLY A 282 -2.85 -14.54 15.26
CA GLY A 282 -3.12 -15.12 13.94
C GLY A 282 -3.94 -14.21 13.02
N LYS A 283 -4.04 -12.91 13.34
CA LYS A 283 -4.75 -11.91 12.52
C LYS A 283 -3.96 -11.40 11.33
N ILE A 284 -2.63 -11.48 11.41
CA ILE A 284 -1.74 -11.19 10.29
C ILE A 284 -0.76 -12.34 10.09
N SER A 285 -0.20 -12.33 8.89
CA SER A 285 0.80 -13.23 8.34
C SER A 285 2.12 -13.36 9.05
N ASP A 286 2.78 -14.50 8.79
CA ASP A 286 4.26 -14.56 8.91
C ASP A 286 4.90 -13.53 7.97
N GLN A 287 4.44 -13.41 6.72
CA GLN A 287 4.97 -12.44 5.75
C GLN A 287 4.78 -10.96 6.16
N ASP A 288 3.59 -10.55 6.60
CA ASP A 288 3.31 -9.21 7.15
C ASP A 288 4.15 -8.92 8.40
N PHE A 289 4.30 -9.91 9.28
CA PHE A 289 5.18 -9.77 10.43
C PHE A 289 6.63 -9.61 9.99
N LEU A 290 7.10 -10.42 9.03
CA LEU A 290 8.42 -10.30 8.41
C LEU A 290 8.63 -8.95 7.73
N ALA A 291 7.61 -8.34 7.13
CA ALA A 291 7.71 -6.98 6.57
C ALA A 291 7.98 -5.93 7.67
N GLY A 292 7.35 -6.08 8.84
CA GLY A 292 7.67 -5.29 10.03
C GLY A 292 9.10 -5.50 10.53
N ILE A 293 9.59 -6.75 10.53
CA ILE A 293 10.98 -7.06 10.87
C ILE A 293 11.96 -6.49 9.83
N GLN A 294 11.61 -6.55 8.54
CA GLN A 294 12.42 -5.98 7.47
C GLN A 294 12.56 -4.47 7.62
N TYR A 295 11.49 -3.78 8.02
CA TYR A 295 11.57 -2.37 8.39
C TYR A 295 12.57 -2.14 9.53
N LEU A 296 12.53 -2.94 10.61
CA LEU A 296 13.47 -2.80 11.74
C LEU A 296 14.92 -2.97 11.31
N ILE A 297 15.20 -3.88 10.37
CA ILE A 297 16.52 -4.09 9.79
C ILE A 297 16.94 -2.85 8.98
N ASN A 298 16.09 -2.40 8.04
CA ASN A 298 16.36 -1.25 7.18
C ASN A 298 16.55 0.05 7.99
N ALA A 299 15.82 0.20 9.08
CA ALA A 299 15.90 1.32 10.01
C ALA A 299 17.12 1.29 10.93
N GLY A 300 17.91 0.21 10.92
CA GLY A 300 19.10 0.01 11.75
C GLY A 300 18.82 -0.36 13.21
N ILE A 301 17.56 -0.69 13.55
CA ILE A 301 17.12 -1.05 14.90
C ILE A 301 17.49 -2.51 15.20
N VAL A 302 17.18 -3.42 14.28
CA VAL A 302 17.63 -4.82 14.30
C VAL A 302 18.91 -4.93 13.49
N LYS A 303 19.97 -5.47 14.09
CA LYS A 303 21.26 -5.69 13.40
C LYS A 303 21.43 -7.17 13.14
N VAL A 304 21.63 -7.53 11.87
CA VAL A 304 21.83 -8.90 11.39
C VAL A 304 23.22 -9.06 10.78
#